data_AF-A0A1C0BUI8-F1
#
_entry.id   AF-A0A1C0BUI8-F1
#
_cell.length_a   1.000
_cell.length_b   1.000
_cell.length_c   1.000
_cell.angle_alpha   90.00
_cell.angle_beta   90.00
_cell.angle_gamma   90.00
#
_symmetry.space_group_name_H-M   'P 1'
#
loop_
_entity.id
_entity.type
_entity.pdbx_description
1 polymer ?
#
loop_
_entity_poly.entity_id
_entity_poly.type
_entity_poly.pdbx_seq_one_letter_code
_entity_poly.pdbx_strand_id
1 'polypeptide(L)'
;MNKLLEVLHKAYDKDFYKQKAVKEKKQQMEETFKKWKIPYTFHHALDYFHNEIIMQGIKNKQAFETCHSETRVKMVDFYQTLNYDEKRRLMNREIELIEPNLPKRMVDDVAIYVPFFDKRMNEIYHNEMVLYDIKKYGYYKERFENAMQDIQNYGNIFYQEDFCSAKKVFEEDTKLALYYEPTHCLYFIKDGKLVEHLSFPVAVEALTLMQISYVYFHKSVEVLVNTLMDEQLILPKEKKKLIGMLRKGIS
;
A
#
# COMPACT_ATOMS: atom_id res chain seq x y z
N MET A 1 -14.32 -8.71 -23.61
CA MET A 1 -13.22 -8.56 -22.61
C MET A 1 -12.72 -9.94 -22.15
N ASN A 2 -13.61 -10.80 -21.65
CA ASN A 2 -13.27 -12.12 -21.06
C ASN A 2 -12.32 -12.99 -21.90
N LYS A 3 -12.57 -13.12 -23.21
CA LYS A 3 -11.70 -13.93 -24.09
C LYS A 3 -10.25 -13.41 -24.17
N LEU A 4 -10.05 -12.09 -24.10
CA LEU A 4 -8.70 -11.50 -24.06
C LEU A 4 -7.99 -11.94 -22.79
N LEU A 5 -8.68 -11.78 -21.66
CA LEU A 5 -8.17 -12.13 -20.34
C LEU A 5 -7.83 -13.62 -20.26
N GLU A 6 -8.71 -14.51 -20.75
CA GLU A 6 -8.43 -15.95 -20.80
C GLU A 6 -7.13 -16.29 -21.55
N VAL A 7 -6.88 -15.65 -22.70
CA VAL A 7 -5.66 -15.87 -23.48
C VAL A 7 -4.42 -15.40 -22.71
N LEU A 8 -4.49 -14.20 -22.11
CA LEU A 8 -3.37 -13.61 -21.40
C LEU A 8 -3.10 -14.31 -20.07
N HIS A 9 -4.14 -14.65 -19.30
CA HIS A 9 -4.01 -15.37 -18.03
C HIS A 9 -3.37 -16.75 -18.26
N LYS A 10 -3.83 -17.48 -19.28
CA LYS A 10 -3.23 -18.79 -19.61
C LYS A 10 -1.76 -18.69 -20.00
N ALA A 11 -1.34 -17.56 -20.58
CA ALA A 11 0.02 -17.40 -21.09
C ALA A 11 0.98 -16.85 -20.04
N TYR A 12 0.53 -15.88 -19.24
CA TYR A 12 1.42 -15.02 -18.44
C TYR A 12 1.10 -15.01 -16.95
N ASP A 13 -0.05 -15.54 -16.52
CA ASP A 13 -0.43 -15.42 -15.11
C ASP A 13 0.50 -16.26 -14.24
N LYS A 14 1.13 -15.58 -13.29
CA LYS A 14 1.93 -16.20 -12.24
C LYS A 14 1.05 -16.28 -11.01
N ASP A 15 1.04 -17.44 -10.37
CA ASP A 15 0.29 -17.63 -9.13
C ASP A 15 0.87 -16.72 -8.03
N PHE A 16 0.17 -15.63 -7.76
CA PHE A 16 0.52 -14.63 -6.75
C PHE A 16 0.76 -15.26 -5.38
N TYR A 17 -0.06 -16.26 -5.02
CA TYR A 17 -0.01 -16.92 -3.71
C TYR A 17 1.11 -17.94 -3.58
N LYS A 18 1.67 -18.40 -4.70
CA LYS A 18 2.82 -19.32 -4.70
C LYS A 18 4.16 -18.60 -4.59
N GLN A 19 4.20 -17.28 -4.78
CA GLN A 19 5.43 -16.51 -4.64
C GLN A 19 5.99 -16.62 -3.22
N LYS A 20 7.28 -16.97 -3.11
CA LYS A 20 7.95 -17.17 -1.81
C LYS A 20 7.86 -15.91 -0.93
N ALA A 21 8.16 -14.74 -1.49
CA ALA A 21 8.09 -13.46 -0.79
C ALA A 21 6.67 -13.14 -0.28
N VAL A 22 5.63 -13.45 -1.06
CA VAL A 22 4.23 -13.26 -0.65
C VAL A 22 3.89 -14.16 0.52
N LYS A 23 4.31 -15.45 0.50
CA LYS A 23 4.07 -16.38 1.60
C LYS A 23 4.75 -15.95 2.90
N GLU A 24 6.02 -15.55 2.84
CA GLU A 24 6.79 -15.11 4.01
C GLU A 24 6.17 -13.85 4.62
N LYS A 25 5.86 -12.84 3.78
CA LYS A 25 5.25 -11.61 4.27
C LYS A 25 3.82 -11.83 4.78
N LYS A 26 3.06 -12.73 4.14
CA LYS A 26 1.74 -13.15 4.60
C LYS A 26 1.81 -13.70 6.03
N GLN A 27 2.70 -14.65 6.29
CA GLN A 27 2.87 -15.22 7.62
C GLN A 27 3.25 -14.15 8.65
N GLN A 28 4.17 -13.24 8.29
CA GLN A 28 4.57 -12.13 9.15
C GLN A 28 3.37 -11.22 9.51
N MET A 29 2.53 -10.89 8.52
CA MET A 29 1.31 -10.09 8.71
C MET A 29 0.30 -10.81 9.60
N GLU A 30 0.05 -12.09 9.37
CA GLU A 30 -0.86 -12.90 10.20
C GLU A 30 -0.43 -12.93 11.68
N GLU A 31 0.84 -13.18 11.95
CA GLU A 31 1.39 -13.19 13.31
C GLU A 31 1.28 -11.82 13.98
N THR A 32 1.59 -10.75 13.24
CA THR A 32 1.54 -9.38 13.77
C THR A 32 0.11 -8.93 14.02
N PHE A 33 -0.82 -9.21 13.10
CA PHE A 33 -2.21 -8.77 13.21
C PHE A 33 -2.91 -9.54 14.32
N LYS A 34 -2.60 -10.84 14.48
CA LYS A 34 -3.04 -11.63 15.63
C LYS A 34 -2.55 -11.04 16.96
N LYS A 35 -1.28 -10.65 17.05
CA LYS A 35 -0.71 -10.01 18.26
C LYS A 35 -1.48 -8.75 18.63
N TRP A 36 -1.84 -7.93 17.65
CA TRP A 36 -2.53 -6.65 17.84
C TRP A 36 -4.06 -6.74 17.76
N LYS A 37 -4.63 -7.94 17.62
CA LYS A 37 -6.08 -8.18 17.45
C LYS A 37 -6.70 -7.41 16.28
N ILE A 38 -5.92 -7.19 15.23
CA ILE A 38 -6.37 -6.54 14.00
C ILE A 38 -7.04 -7.60 13.11
N PRO A 39 -8.25 -7.34 12.59
CA PRO A 39 -8.88 -8.23 11.62
C PRO A 39 -7.96 -8.44 10.42
N TYR A 40 -7.81 -9.70 10.01
CA TYR A 40 -6.96 -10.07 8.90
C TYR A 40 -7.79 -10.77 7.82
N THR A 41 -7.78 -10.21 6.61
CA THR A 41 -8.44 -10.79 5.43
C THR A 41 -7.41 -11.04 4.33
N PHE A 42 -7.61 -12.12 3.57
CA PHE A 42 -6.68 -12.51 2.52
C PHE A 42 -7.34 -13.32 1.40
N HIS A 43 -8.32 -12.72 0.72
CA HIS A 43 -9.07 -13.37 -0.35
C HIS A 43 -8.49 -13.08 -1.73
N HIS A 44 -8.03 -11.85 -1.96
CA HIS A 44 -7.44 -11.41 -3.23
C HIS A 44 -6.20 -10.53 -3.03
N ALA A 45 -5.42 -10.32 -4.10
CA ALA A 45 -4.19 -9.51 -4.07
C ALA A 45 -4.40 -8.10 -3.50
N LEU A 46 -5.57 -7.49 -3.70
CA LEU A 46 -5.88 -6.18 -3.11
C LEU A 46 -5.89 -6.21 -1.57
N ASP A 47 -6.30 -7.33 -0.95
CA ASP A 47 -6.25 -7.49 0.52
C ASP A 47 -4.80 -7.57 0.98
N TYR A 48 -3.93 -8.27 0.23
CA TYR A 48 -2.50 -8.30 0.50
C TYR A 48 -1.93 -6.89 0.55
N PHE A 49 -2.19 -6.08 -0.50
CA PHE A 49 -1.67 -4.71 -0.60
C PHE A 49 -2.21 -3.81 0.52
N HIS A 50 -3.49 -3.95 0.87
CA HIS A 50 -4.08 -3.24 2.01
C HIS A 50 -3.39 -3.61 3.33
N ASN A 51 -3.17 -4.91 3.56
CA ASN A 51 -2.49 -5.40 4.76
C ASN A 51 -1.01 -4.94 4.81
N GLU A 52 -0.33 -4.81 3.68
CA GLU A 52 1.04 -4.26 3.65
C GLU A 52 1.08 -2.82 4.17
N ILE A 53 0.10 -1.99 3.79
CA ILE A 53 0.00 -0.60 4.25
C ILE A 53 -0.23 -0.54 5.76
N ILE A 54 -1.15 -1.36 6.28
CA ILE A 54 -1.40 -1.46 7.74
C ILE A 54 -0.13 -1.93 8.45
N MET A 55 0.53 -2.97 7.93
CA MET A 55 1.77 -3.49 8.50
C MET A 55 2.87 -2.42 8.57
N GLN A 56 3.01 -1.60 7.52
CA GLN A 56 3.96 -0.49 7.53
C GLN A 56 3.58 0.59 8.56
N GLY A 57 2.29 0.89 8.71
CA GLY A 57 1.80 1.76 9.78
C GLY A 57 2.15 1.26 11.19
N ILE A 58 2.04 -0.04 11.44
CA ILE A 58 2.42 -0.65 12.73
C ILE A 58 3.93 -0.48 12.97
N LYS A 59 4.76 -0.70 11.94
CA LYS A 59 6.22 -0.50 12.04
C LYS A 59 6.56 0.96 12.37
N ASN A 60 5.95 1.91 11.68
CA ASN A 60 6.14 3.33 11.94
C ASN A 60 5.73 3.69 13.37
N LYS A 61 4.54 3.26 13.81
CA LYS A 61 4.06 3.41 15.20
C LYS A 61 5.08 2.89 16.21
N GLN A 62 5.62 1.69 15.98
CA GLN A 62 6.61 1.08 16.87
C GLN A 62 7.93 1.83 16.90
N ALA A 63 8.35 2.44 15.78
CA ALA A 63 9.56 3.26 15.72
C ALA A 63 9.42 4.51 16.61
N PHE A 64 8.30 5.24 16.51
CA PHE A 64 8.01 6.36 17.40
C PHE A 64 7.95 5.94 18.88
N GLU A 65 7.29 4.82 19.19
CA GLU A 65 7.17 4.32 20.56
C GLU A 65 8.51 3.88 21.16
N THR A 66 9.36 3.28 20.33
CA THR A 66 10.73 2.91 20.70
C THR A 66 11.55 4.16 20.98
N CYS A 67 11.55 5.12 20.06
CA CYS A 67 12.21 6.42 20.23
C CYS A 67 11.77 7.12 21.52
N HIS A 68 10.46 7.15 21.79
CA HIS A 68 9.93 7.70 23.03
C HIS A 68 10.48 6.99 24.27
N SER A 69 10.45 5.66 24.28
CA SER A 69 10.93 4.88 25.43
C SER A 69 12.44 5.00 25.66
N GLU A 70 13.24 4.98 24.60
CA GLU A 70 14.70 5.10 24.68
C GLU A 70 15.11 6.49 25.16
N THR A 71 14.46 7.54 24.66
CA THR A 71 14.69 8.91 25.10
C THR A 71 14.43 9.08 26.60
N ARG A 72 13.33 8.49 27.12
CA ARG A 72 13.04 8.49 28.56
C ARG A 72 14.10 7.77 29.38
N VAL A 73 14.62 6.64 28.89
CA VAL A 73 15.67 5.87 29.56
C VAL A 73 16.99 6.63 29.56
N LYS A 74 17.39 7.20 28.42
CA LYS A 74 18.64 7.99 28.28
C LYS A 74 18.70 9.18 29.24
N MET A 75 17.54 9.68 29.67
CA MET A 75 17.42 10.93 30.41
C MET A 75 16.78 10.76 31.78
N VAL A 76 16.76 9.53 32.29
CA VAL A 76 16.04 9.15 33.52
C VAL A 76 16.32 10.08 34.70
N ASP A 77 17.55 10.57 34.83
CA ASP A 77 18.01 11.40 35.95
C ASP A 77 17.36 12.79 36.00
N PHE A 78 17.00 13.37 34.85
CA PHE A 78 16.44 14.72 34.76
C PHE A 78 15.08 14.78 34.07
N TYR A 79 14.59 13.68 33.49
CA TYR A 79 13.30 13.66 32.80
C TYR A 79 12.15 14.14 33.69
N GLN A 80 12.19 13.86 34.99
CA GLN A 80 11.17 14.30 35.94
C GLN A 80 11.26 15.78 36.31
N THR A 81 12.41 16.44 36.10
CA THR A 81 12.59 17.86 36.39
C THR A 81 12.19 18.75 35.22
N LEU A 82 12.12 18.19 34.00
CA LEU A 82 11.69 18.92 32.81
C LEU A 82 10.19 19.21 32.83
N ASN A 83 9.82 20.42 32.42
CA ASN A 83 8.43 20.77 32.13
C ASN A 83 7.97 20.18 30.78
N TYR A 84 6.69 20.36 30.45
CA TYR A 84 6.10 19.81 29.23
C TYR A 84 6.80 20.29 27.95
N ASP A 85 7.02 21.59 27.82
CA ASP A 85 7.60 22.19 26.61
C ASP A 85 9.05 21.73 26.38
N GLU A 86 9.80 21.58 27.47
CA GLU A 86 11.17 21.06 27.45
C GLU A 86 11.19 19.59 26.99
N LYS A 87 10.33 18.74 27.58
CA LYS A 87 10.17 17.34 27.15
C LYS A 87 9.79 17.26 25.69
N ARG A 88 8.84 18.09 25.24
CA ARG A 88 8.32 18.12 23.87
C ARG A 88 9.41 18.48 22.88
N ARG A 89 10.13 19.59 23.11
CA ARG A 89 11.24 20.01 22.23
C ARG A 89 12.30 18.93 22.11
N LEU A 90 12.63 18.30 23.23
CA LEU A 90 13.62 17.24 23.29
C LEU A 90 13.16 15.98 22.54
N MET A 91 11.92 15.56 22.76
CA MET A 91 11.33 14.41 22.08
C MET A 91 11.27 14.63 20.57
N ASN A 92 10.85 15.82 20.14
CA ASN A 92 10.75 16.16 18.73
C ASN A 92 12.12 16.14 18.06
N ARG A 93 13.18 16.58 18.75
CA ARG A 93 14.56 16.45 18.26
C ARG A 93 14.97 14.99 18.03
N GLU A 94 14.58 14.07 18.91
CA GLU A 94 14.89 12.63 18.72
C GLU A 94 14.03 12.01 17.60
N ILE A 95 12.79 12.49 17.44
CA ILE A 95 11.91 12.09 16.33
C ILE A 95 12.48 12.54 14.98
N GLU A 96 13.00 13.76 14.88
CA GLU A 96 13.64 14.30 13.67
C GLU A 96 14.80 13.40 13.18
N LEU A 97 15.46 12.67 14.08
CA LEU A 97 16.54 11.74 13.73
C LEU A 97 16.04 10.45 13.06
N ILE A 98 14.83 9.98 13.41
CA ILE A 98 14.26 8.75 12.84
C ILE A 98 13.37 9.03 11.62
N GLU A 99 12.80 10.24 11.54
CA GLU A 99 11.84 10.65 10.51
C GLU A 99 12.27 10.36 9.06
N PRO A 100 13.53 10.58 8.64
CA PRO A 100 13.96 10.29 7.27
C PRO A 100 13.83 8.81 6.87
N ASN A 101 13.77 7.91 7.86
CA ASN A 101 13.67 6.46 7.63
C ASN A 101 12.23 5.93 7.71
N LEU A 102 11.25 6.80 7.97
CA LEU A 102 9.86 6.42 8.11
C LEU A 102 9.06 6.84 6.86
N PRO A 103 8.43 5.88 6.16
CA PRO A 103 7.48 6.20 5.09
C PRO A 103 6.39 7.13 5.61
N LYS A 104 6.06 8.18 4.84
CA LYS A 104 4.98 9.12 5.16
C LYS A 104 4.28 9.65 3.93
N ARG A 105 3.05 10.14 4.09
CA ARG A 105 2.31 10.87 3.04
C ARG A 105 1.69 12.15 3.60
N MET A 106 1.69 13.21 2.79
CA MET A 106 1.09 14.48 3.18
C MET A 106 -0.39 14.50 2.83
N VAL A 107 -1.25 14.87 3.79
CA VAL A 107 -2.68 15.07 3.59
C VAL A 107 -3.10 16.36 4.30
N ASP A 108 -3.55 17.36 3.55
CA ASP A 108 -3.88 18.71 4.05
C ASP A 108 -2.80 19.23 5.01
N ASP A 109 -1.55 19.23 4.53
CA ASP A 109 -0.34 19.65 5.25
C ASP A 109 0.03 18.84 6.51
N VAL A 110 -0.66 17.72 6.78
CA VAL A 110 -0.31 16.80 7.86
C VAL A 110 0.44 15.59 7.32
N ALA A 111 1.57 15.26 7.94
CA ALA A 111 2.33 14.04 7.65
C ALA A 111 1.66 12.83 8.29
N ILE A 112 1.23 11.88 7.45
CA ILE A 112 0.60 10.61 7.85
C ILE A 112 1.63 9.50 7.80
N TYR A 113 2.08 9.06 8.98
CA TYR A 113 3.01 7.95 9.17
C TYR A 113 2.29 6.64 9.47
N VAL A 114 1.13 6.72 10.12
CA VAL A 114 0.31 5.58 10.56
C VAL A 114 -1.03 5.68 9.82
N PRO A 115 -1.20 4.98 8.69
CA PRO A 115 -2.34 5.15 7.77
C PRO A 115 -3.72 4.85 8.37
N PHE A 116 -3.76 3.99 9.39
CA PHE A 116 -5.00 3.61 10.08
C PHE A 116 -5.34 4.54 11.24
N PHE A 117 -4.58 5.61 11.48
CA PHE A 117 -4.93 6.64 12.46
C PHE A 117 -5.40 7.90 11.77
N ASP A 118 -6.26 8.67 12.43
CA ASP A 118 -6.61 10.01 11.96
C ASP A 118 -5.41 10.97 12.00
N LYS A 119 -5.61 12.16 11.43
CA LYS A 119 -4.59 13.21 11.39
C LYS A 119 -4.13 13.61 12.78
N ARG A 120 -5.07 13.73 13.74
CA ARG A 120 -4.77 14.16 15.10
C ARG A 120 -3.85 13.16 15.81
N MET A 121 -4.11 11.86 15.66
CA MET A 121 -3.26 10.82 16.22
C MET A 121 -1.88 10.83 15.55
N ASN A 122 -1.79 11.01 14.23
CA ASN A 122 -0.51 11.16 13.55
C ASN A 122 0.29 12.38 14.06
N GLU A 123 -0.37 13.53 14.30
CA GLU A 123 0.25 14.69 14.94
C GLU A 123 0.73 14.39 16.36
N ILE A 124 0.00 13.58 17.13
CA ILE A 124 0.45 13.17 18.46
C ILE A 124 1.75 12.36 18.36
N TYR A 125 1.80 11.38 17.46
CA TYR A 125 3.01 10.58 17.23
C TYR A 125 4.21 11.42 16.79
N HIS A 126 3.98 12.43 15.94
CA HIS A 126 5.05 13.24 15.35
C HIS A 126 5.50 14.41 16.24
N ASN A 127 4.56 15.15 16.86
CA ASN A 127 4.83 16.43 17.51
C ASN A 127 4.55 16.47 19.01
N GLU A 128 3.75 15.53 19.52
CA GLU A 128 3.27 15.53 20.92
C GLU A 128 3.48 14.17 21.59
N MET A 129 4.53 13.44 21.22
CA MET A 129 4.74 12.06 21.69
C MET A 129 4.90 11.98 23.22
N VAL A 130 5.31 13.09 23.85
CA VAL A 130 5.35 13.25 25.32
C VAL A 130 3.99 13.01 25.98
N LEU A 131 2.87 13.23 25.27
CA LEU A 131 1.54 12.91 25.78
C LEU A 131 1.39 11.43 26.16
N TYR A 132 2.21 10.52 25.62
CA TYR A 132 2.20 9.11 25.98
C TYR A 132 2.63 8.81 27.41
N ASP A 133 3.24 9.77 28.11
CA ASP A 133 3.43 9.69 29.56
C ASP A 133 2.11 9.72 30.34
N ILE A 134 1.09 10.34 29.76
CA ILE A 134 -0.24 10.40 30.35
C ILE A 134 -0.93 9.06 30.11
N LYS A 135 -1.43 8.45 31.19
CA LYS A 135 -2.08 7.11 31.19
C LYS A 135 -3.11 6.93 30.07
N LYS A 136 -3.87 7.97 29.73
CA LYS A 136 -4.87 7.95 28.64
C LYS A 136 -4.24 7.64 27.29
N TYR A 137 -3.13 8.28 26.93
CA TYR A 137 -2.47 8.08 25.63
C TYR A 137 -1.57 6.85 25.64
N GLY A 138 -0.95 6.53 26.79
CA GLY A 138 -0.20 5.28 26.96
C GLY A 138 -1.02 4.02 26.66
N TYR A 139 -2.35 4.07 26.81
CA TYR A 139 -3.26 2.98 26.44
C TYR A 139 -3.16 2.59 24.96
N TYR A 140 -2.98 3.56 24.05
CA TYR A 140 -2.86 3.31 22.61
C TYR A 140 -1.57 2.59 22.22
N LYS A 141 -0.58 2.51 23.12
CA LYS A 141 0.60 1.68 22.87
C LYS A 141 0.23 0.21 22.70
N GLU A 142 -0.65 -0.29 23.56
CA GLU A 142 -1.01 -1.70 23.66
C GLU A 142 -2.38 -2.04 23.07
N ARG A 143 -3.28 -1.05 22.99
CA ARG A 143 -4.69 -1.25 22.60
C ARG A 143 -5.19 -0.15 21.67
N PHE A 144 -4.67 -0.13 20.46
CA PHE A 144 -5.03 0.84 19.42
C PHE A 144 -6.03 0.33 18.39
N GLU A 145 -6.40 -0.96 18.43
CA GLU A 145 -7.28 -1.59 17.45
C GLU A 145 -8.63 -0.87 17.33
N ASN A 146 -9.14 -0.32 18.44
CA ASN A 146 -10.40 0.42 18.46
C ASN A 146 -10.27 1.89 17.98
N ALA A 147 -9.04 2.38 17.83
CA ALA A 147 -8.75 3.69 17.25
C ALA A 147 -8.36 3.60 15.77
N MET A 148 -8.28 2.39 15.22
CA MET A 148 -8.02 2.20 13.80
C MET A 148 -9.22 2.68 12.98
N GLN A 149 -8.90 3.40 11.92
CA GLN A 149 -9.82 3.84 10.88
C GLN A 149 -9.46 3.15 9.57
N ASP A 150 -10.40 3.15 8.63
CA ASP A 150 -10.13 2.70 7.28
C ASP A 150 -9.10 3.63 6.62
N ILE A 151 -8.03 3.05 6.08
CA ILE A 151 -6.98 3.80 5.37
C ILE A 151 -7.55 4.52 4.14
N GLN A 152 -8.68 4.07 3.61
CA GLN A 152 -9.38 4.69 2.48
C GLN A 152 -9.92 6.09 2.81
N ASN A 153 -10.00 6.47 4.09
CA ASN A 153 -10.31 7.85 4.49
C ASN A 153 -9.29 8.87 3.94
N TYR A 154 -8.10 8.40 3.56
CA TYR A 154 -7.05 9.20 2.91
C TYR A 154 -6.98 8.99 1.40
N GLY A 155 -7.96 8.30 0.80
CA GLY A 155 -7.93 7.87 -0.59
C GLY A 155 -6.83 6.84 -0.87
N ASN A 156 -6.31 6.83 -2.10
CA ASN A 156 -5.33 5.82 -2.57
C ASN A 156 -3.88 6.29 -2.47
N ILE A 157 -3.56 7.22 -1.56
CA ILE A 157 -2.21 7.83 -1.47
C ILE A 157 -1.14 6.84 -1.00
N PHE A 158 -1.53 5.79 -0.26
CA PHE A 158 -0.61 4.80 0.31
C PHE A 158 -0.24 3.67 -0.64
N TYR A 159 -0.82 3.62 -1.84
CA TYR A 159 -0.39 2.71 -2.92
C TYR A 159 0.80 3.28 -3.71
N GLN A 160 1.47 4.29 -3.19
CA GLN A 160 2.75 4.76 -3.72
C GLN A 160 3.91 4.00 -3.04
N GLU A 161 5.10 4.15 -3.61
CA GLU A 161 6.32 3.49 -3.12
C GLU A 161 6.53 3.79 -1.62
N ASP A 162 7.07 2.82 -0.86
CA ASP A 162 7.37 2.85 0.59
C ASP A 162 6.29 2.31 1.55
N PHE A 163 5.00 2.35 1.21
CA PHE A 163 3.94 1.75 2.04
C PHE A 163 3.46 0.39 1.54
N CYS A 164 3.47 0.20 0.23
CA CYS A 164 2.92 -0.97 -0.44
C CYS A 164 3.90 -1.46 -1.50
N SER A 165 3.91 -2.78 -1.75
CA SER A 165 4.71 -3.36 -2.82
C SER A 165 4.08 -3.20 -4.21
N ALA A 166 2.78 -2.93 -4.28
CA ALA A 166 2.11 -2.56 -5.51
C ALA A 166 2.11 -1.03 -5.70
N LYS A 167 2.37 -0.59 -6.93
CA LYS A 167 2.48 0.81 -7.31
C LYS A 167 1.22 1.29 -7.99
N LYS A 168 0.67 2.41 -7.54
CA LYS A 168 -0.41 3.11 -8.22
C LYS A 168 0.09 3.67 -9.55
N VAL A 169 -0.55 3.26 -10.63
CA VAL A 169 -0.21 3.71 -12.00
C VAL A 169 -1.31 4.52 -12.67
N PHE A 170 -2.54 4.43 -12.16
CA PHE A 170 -3.69 5.18 -12.66
C PHE A 170 -4.71 5.38 -11.55
N GLU A 171 -5.33 6.55 -11.49
CA GLU A 171 -6.44 6.87 -10.59
C GLU A 171 -7.35 7.92 -11.24
N GLU A 172 -8.65 7.64 -11.29
CA GLU A 172 -9.69 8.57 -11.74
C GLU A 172 -11.02 8.18 -11.09
N ASP A 173 -11.64 9.10 -10.34
CA ASP A 173 -12.88 8.86 -9.60
C ASP A 173 -12.82 7.58 -8.74
N THR A 174 -13.62 6.56 -9.09
CA THR A 174 -13.65 5.27 -8.39
C THR A 174 -12.78 4.19 -9.04
N LYS A 175 -12.00 4.55 -10.06
CA LYS A 175 -11.12 3.65 -10.82
C LYS A 175 -9.69 3.81 -10.34
N LEU A 176 -9.04 2.68 -10.09
CA LEU A 176 -7.66 2.61 -9.66
C LEU A 176 -6.97 1.47 -10.40
N ALA A 177 -5.73 1.67 -10.82
CA ALA A 177 -4.89 0.58 -11.30
C ALA A 177 -3.59 0.49 -10.50
N LEU A 178 -3.25 -0.73 -10.08
CA LEU A 178 -2.08 -1.04 -9.27
C LEU A 178 -1.20 -2.04 -10.00
N TYR A 179 0.09 -1.76 -10.12
CA TYR A 179 1.06 -2.65 -10.74
C TYR A 179 1.93 -3.33 -9.68
N TYR A 180 1.98 -4.66 -9.72
CA TYR A 180 2.85 -5.48 -8.88
C TYR A 180 3.96 -6.08 -9.73
N GLU A 181 5.15 -5.52 -9.58
CA GLU A 181 6.32 -5.84 -10.39
C GLU A 181 6.77 -7.31 -10.27
N PRO A 182 6.80 -7.97 -9.10
CA PRO A 182 7.29 -9.36 -9.01
C PRO A 182 6.53 -10.36 -9.88
N THR A 183 5.23 -10.13 -10.12
CA THR A 183 4.41 -10.96 -11.02
C THR A 183 4.14 -10.30 -12.37
N HIS A 184 4.68 -9.10 -12.63
CA HIS A 184 4.37 -8.25 -13.79
C HIS A 184 2.86 -8.12 -14.01
N CYS A 185 2.11 -7.87 -12.93
CA CYS A 185 0.66 -7.91 -12.97
C CYS A 185 0.06 -6.53 -12.68
N LEU A 186 -0.83 -6.08 -13.55
CA LEU A 186 -1.61 -4.85 -13.42
C LEU A 186 -3.04 -5.20 -12.98
N TYR A 187 -3.40 -4.78 -11.78
CA TYR A 187 -4.71 -4.99 -11.16
C TYR A 187 -5.61 -3.79 -11.42
N PHE A 188 -6.87 -4.03 -11.77
CA PHE A 188 -7.89 -3.02 -11.98
C PHE A 188 -8.93 -3.06 -10.86
N ILE A 189 -9.06 -1.93 -10.17
CA ILE A 189 -9.97 -1.75 -9.05
C ILE A 189 -11.04 -0.74 -9.46
N LYS A 190 -12.29 -1.05 -9.15
CA LYS A 190 -13.43 -0.15 -9.35
C LYS A 190 -14.31 -0.19 -8.11
N ASP A 191 -14.72 0.98 -7.63
CA ASP A 191 -15.60 1.12 -6.46
C ASP A 191 -15.05 0.35 -5.24
N GLY A 192 -13.72 0.43 -5.05
CA GLY A 192 -13.00 -0.22 -3.95
C GLY A 192 -12.83 -1.74 -4.09
N LYS A 193 -13.22 -2.36 -5.21
CA LYS A 193 -13.16 -3.81 -5.42
C LYS A 193 -12.24 -4.16 -6.58
N LEU A 194 -11.44 -5.21 -6.40
CA LEU A 194 -10.68 -5.80 -7.51
C LEU A 194 -11.67 -6.39 -8.53
N VAL A 195 -11.58 -5.91 -9.78
CA VAL A 195 -12.47 -6.35 -10.87
C VAL A 195 -11.75 -7.32 -11.80
N GLU A 196 -10.54 -6.97 -12.24
CA GLU A 196 -9.75 -7.77 -13.18
C GLU A 196 -8.25 -7.54 -12.99
N HIS A 197 -7.43 -8.35 -13.65
CA HIS A 197 -5.99 -8.14 -13.76
C HIS A 197 -5.42 -8.55 -15.13
N LEU A 198 -4.30 -7.95 -15.50
CA LEU A 198 -3.52 -8.25 -16.69
C LEU A 198 -2.08 -8.57 -16.31
N SER A 199 -1.60 -9.74 -16.71
CA SER A 199 -0.23 -10.19 -16.46
C SER A 199 0.60 -10.07 -17.73
N PHE A 200 1.85 -9.64 -17.60
CA PHE A 200 2.77 -9.38 -18.71
C PHE A 200 3.96 -10.35 -18.69
N PRO A 201 4.55 -10.66 -19.85
CA PRO A 201 5.74 -11.52 -19.90
C PRO A 201 6.98 -10.86 -19.27
N VAL A 202 7.02 -9.53 -19.25
CA VAL A 202 8.16 -8.71 -18.79
C VAL A 202 7.66 -7.55 -17.93
N ALA A 203 8.59 -6.91 -17.19
CA ALA A 203 8.28 -5.68 -16.50
C ALA A 203 7.90 -4.57 -17.49
N VAL A 204 6.95 -3.72 -17.10
CA VAL A 204 6.39 -2.67 -17.94
C VAL A 204 6.64 -1.30 -17.32
N GLU A 205 7.02 -0.33 -18.15
CA GLU A 205 7.28 1.04 -17.69
C GLU A 205 5.99 1.77 -17.26
N ALA A 206 6.15 2.74 -16.36
CA ALA A 206 5.03 3.45 -15.74
C ALA A 206 4.12 4.18 -16.75
N LEU A 207 4.69 4.81 -17.79
CA LEU A 207 3.92 5.51 -18.82
C LEU A 207 3.04 4.54 -19.62
N THR A 208 3.60 3.41 -20.04
CA THR A 208 2.88 2.35 -20.74
C THR A 208 1.78 1.74 -19.86
N LEU A 209 2.05 1.51 -18.57
CA LEU A 209 1.05 1.03 -17.61
C LEU A 209 -0.11 2.03 -17.43
N MET A 210 0.19 3.32 -17.36
CA MET A 210 -0.82 4.38 -17.28
C MET A 210 -1.67 4.42 -18.54
N GLN A 211 -1.06 4.32 -19.73
CA GLN A 211 -1.76 4.26 -21.01
C GLN A 211 -2.68 3.04 -21.11
N ILE A 212 -2.19 1.85 -20.76
CA ILE A 212 -2.98 0.61 -20.74
C ILE A 212 -4.16 0.75 -19.78
N SER A 213 -3.94 1.34 -18.61
CA SER A 213 -4.99 1.55 -17.61
C SER A 213 -6.10 2.47 -18.12
N TYR A 214 -5.71 3.60 -18.74
CA TYR A 214 -6.67 4.49 -19.37
C TYR A 214 -7.46 3.79 -20.49
N VAL A 215 -6.77 3.04 -21.36
CA VAL A 215 -7.43 2.29 -22.44
C VAL A 215 -8.40 1.23 -21.87
N TYR A 216 -8.01 0.50 -20.83
CA TYR A 216 -8.87 -0.48 -20.16
C TYR A 216 -10.17 0.15 -19.64
N PHE A 217 -10.08 1.30 -18.96
CA PHE A 217 -11.25 1.93 -18.34
C PHE A 217 -12.14 2.71 -19.32
N HIS A 218 -11.61 3.19 -20.45
CA HIS A 218 -12.29 4.19 -21.28
C HIS A 218 -12.49 3.79 -22.75
N LYS A 219 -11.82 2.74 -23.23
CA LYS A 219 -11.82 2.37 -24.65
C LYS A 219 -12.33 0.94 -24.84
N SER A 220 -12.46 0.56 -26.11
CA SER A 220 -12.90 -0.79 -26.46
C SER A 220 -11.78 -1.82 -26.25
N VAL A 221 -12.17 -3.09 -26.15
CA VAL A 221 -11.23 -4.21 -26.05
C VAL A 221 -10.31 -4.28 -27.27
N GLU A 222 -10.80 -3.90 -28.45
CA GLU A 222 -9.97 -3.83 -29.66
C GLU A 222 -8.82 -2.83 -29.52
N VAL A 223 -9.11 -1.62 -29.00
CA VAL A 223 -8.07 -0.62 -28.75
C VAL A 223 -7.06 -1.15 -27.73
N LEU A 224 -7.54 -1.81 -26.66
CA LEU A 224 -6.66 -2.44 -25.67
C LEU A 224 -5.73 -3.49 -26.29
N VAL A 225 -6.26 -4.39 -27.12
CA VAL A 225 -5.46 -5.41 -27.81
C VAL A 225 -4.40 -4.76 -28.70
N ASN A 226 -4.77 -3.74 -29.48
CA ASN A 226 -3.83 -3.05 -30.34
C ASN A 226 -2.73 -2.35 -29.53
N THR A 227 -3.09 -1.64 -28.45
CA THR A 227 -2.10 -1.03 -27.54
C THR A 227 -1.13 -2.07 -26.98
N LEU A 228 -1.62 -3.22 -26.50
CA LEU A 228 -0.74 -4.28 -26.01
C LEU A 228 0.21 -4.85 -27.08
N MET A 229 -0.21 -4.86 -28.36
CA MET A 229 0.61 -5.33 -29.48
C MET A 229 1.67 -4.30 -29.90
N ASP A 230 1.30 -3.02 -29.89
CA ASP A 230 2.17 -1.90 -30.27
C ASP A 230 3.29 -1.72 -29.23
N GLU A 231 2.95 -1.85 -27.96
CA GLU A 231 3.88 -1.84 -26.82
C GLU A 231 4.68 -3.15 -26.69
N GLN A 232 4.50 -4.10 -27.61
CA GLN A 232 5.20 -5.40 -27.63
C GLN A 232 5.03 -6.25 -26.35
N LEU A 233 3.92 -6.06 -25.63
CA LEU A 233 3.61 -6.76 -24.37
C LEU A 233 2.95 -8.13 -24.59
N ILE A 234 2.96 -8.63 -25.82
CA ILE A 234 2.39 -9.92 -26.21
C ILE A 234 3.42 -10.70 -27.03
N LEU A 235 3.74 -11.92 -26.58
CA LEU A 235 4.64 -12.83 -27.29
C LEU A 235 4.06 -13.26 -28.65
N PRO A 236 4.89 -13.61 -29.65
CA PRO A 236 4.44 -13.90 -31.02
C PRO A 236 3.34 -14.97 -31.12
N LYS A 237 3.36 -15.97 -30.24
CA LYS A 237 2.37 -17.06 -30.20
C LYS A 237 0.99 -16.55 -29.82
N GLU A 238 0.90 -15.73 -28.78
CA GLU A 238 -0.35 -15.14 -28.29
C GLU A 238 -0.82 -14.02 -29.23
N LYS A 239 0.10 -13.26 -29.84
CA LYS A 239 -0.22 -12.23 -30.83
C LYS A 239 -1.01 -12.81 -32.00
N LYS A 240 -0.62 -13.98 -32.53
CA LYS A 240 -1.37 -14.69 -33.59
C LYS A 240 -2.80 -15.04 -33.16
N LYS A 241 -3.00 -15.48 -31.91
CA LYS A 241 -4.34 -15.82 -31.38
C LYS A 241 -5.21 -14.57 -31.29
N LEU A 242 -4.67 -13.48 -30.75
CA LEU A 242 -5.40 -12.22 -30.56
C LEU A 242 -5.76 -11.55 -31.89
N ILE A 243 -4.87 -11.58 -32.89
CA ILE A 243 -5.21 -11.14 -34.26
C ILE A 243 -6.37 -11.98 -34.83
N GLY A 244 -6.34 -13.30 -34.62
CA GLY A 244 -7.43 -14.18 -35.03
C GLY A 244 -8.75 -13.87 -34.34
N MET A 245 -8.72 -13.38 -33.10
CA MET A 245 -9.91 -12.93 -32.36
C MET A 245 -10.44 -11.61 -32.88
N LEU A 246 -9.57 -10.62 -33.14
CA LEU A 246 -9.95 -9.33 -33.72
C LEU A 246 -10.69 -9.51 -35.05
N ARG A 247 -10.18 -10.38 -35.93
CA ARG A 247 -10.82 -10.68 -37.24
C ARG A 247 -12.20 -11.32 -37.14
N LYS A 248 -12.54 -11.96 -36.02
CA LYS A 248 -13.83 -12.63 -35.80
C LYS A 248 -14.87 -11.73 -35.13
N GLY A 249 -14.53 -10.48 -34.84
CA GLY A 249 -15.32 -9.59 -34.00
C GLY A 249 -15.18 -10.00 -32.53
N ILE A 250 -14.51 -9.18 -31.72
CA ILE A 250 -14.42 -9.43 -30.28
C ILE A 250 -15.78 -9.16 -29.65
N SER A 251 -16.53 -10.22 -29.34
CA SER A 251 -17.62 -10.21 -28.34
C SER A 251 -17.02 -10.51 -26.96
#